data_AF-A0A2P4Y659-F1
#
_entry.id   AF-A0A2P4Y659-F1
#
_cell.length_a   1.000
_cell.length_b   1.000
_cell.length_c   1.000
_cell.angle_alpha   90.00
_cell.angle_beta   90.00
_cell.angle_gamma   90.00
#
_symmetry.space_group_name_H-M   'P 1'
#
loop_
_entity.id
_entity.type
_entity.pdbx_description
1 polymer ?
#
loop_
_entity_poly.entity_id
_entity_poly.type
_entity_poly.pdbx_seq_one_letter_code
_entity_poly.pdbx_strand_id
1 'polypeptide(L)'
;MDGDWDLVAKLLGKHLKKFHAAHQGFLYAVCKQEYLELIDRQEYQKAFTFLTTHLKPLEKVAAATSSSRHEFKELCYLLTCKAVGESDAFRDWEGVVRSREKLVEQLRATFALEEVISPQQDGDTAMTPPPVAMPDNRLVQLLHQSVAYQMEFSRYHPKTIPKVTTLLRDFECEVLPNAVKSTYVGHLQNVKFVTFVGTDGELLASGSSDATIKLWPTELPDVQQESGEEETNETSGTASTSIQGQEMPNVLPLNKLKVMTTIY
;
A
#
# COMPACT_ATOMS: atom_id res chain seq x y z
N MET A 1 1.61 -30.23 -0.53
CA MET A 1 2.02 -31.35 0.34
C MET A 1 0.81 -32.11 0.87
N ASP A 2 -0.28 -31.43 1.23
CA ASP A 2 -1.49 -32.06 1.79
C ASP A 2 -2.31 -32.89 0.78
N GLY A 3 -2.11 -32.69 -0.52
CA GLY A 3 -2.82 -33.45 -1.56
C GLY A 3 -4.21 -32.91 -1.89
N ASP A 4 -4.44 -31.62 -1.65
CA ASP A 4 -5.64 -30.92 -2.10
C ASP A 4 -5.56 -30.66 -3.61
N TRP A 5 -5.93 -31.68 -4.39
CA TRP A 5 -5.91 -31.63 -5.84
C TRP A 5 -6.95 -30.64 -6.41
N ASP A 6 -8.05 -30.38 -5.70
CA ASP A 6 -9.06 -29.39 -6.10
C ASP A 6 -8.50 -27.95 -6.05
N LEU A 7 -7.74 -27.62 -4.99
CA LEU A 7 -7.07 -26.33 -4.89
C LEU A 7 -5.99 -26.20 -5.97
N VAL A 8 -5.21 -27.26 -6.21
CA VAL A 8 -4.20 -27.30 -7.27
C VAL A 8 -4.84 -27.08 -8.64
N ALA A 9 -5.92 -27.78 -8.97
CA ALA A 9 -6.65 -27.61 -10.21
C ALA A 9 -7.22 -26.19 -10.38
N LYS A 10 -7.72 -25.56 -9.30
CA LYS A 10 -8.20 -24.16 -9.33
C LYS A 10 -7.07 -23.17 -9.59
N LEU A 11 -5.91 -23.35 -8.96
CA LEU A 11 -4.75 -22.48 -9.16
C LEU A 11 -4.20 -22.66 -10.59
N LEU A 12 -4.04 -23.90 -11.04
CA LEU A 12 -3.57 -24.21 -12.38
C LEU A 12 -4.55 -23.69 -13.45
N GLY A 13 -5.84 -23.89 -13.28
CA GLY A 13 -6.86 -23.43 -14.24
C GLY A 13 -6.95 -21.91 -14.40
N LYS A 14 -6.61 -21.14 -13.36
CA LYS A 14 -6.56 -19.67 -13.41
C LYS A 14 -5.29 -19.15 -14.07
N HIS A 15 -4.15 -19.76 -13.78
CA HIS A 15 -2.83 -19.23 -14.15
C HIS A 15 -2.25 -19.86 -15.42
N LEU A 16 -2.53 -21.13 -15.74
CA LEU A 16 -1.96 -21.82 -16.91
C LEU A 16 -2.66 -21.54 -18.24
N LYS A 17 -3.88 -20.99 -18.26
CA LYS A 17 -4.54 -20.63 -19.54
C LYS A 17 -3.69 -19.67 -20.40
N LYS A 18 -2.77 -18.93 -19.78
CA LYS A 18 -1.84 -18.02 -20.45
C LYS A 18 -0.56 -18.69 -20.99
N PHE A 19 -0.23 -19.91 -20.54
CA PHE A 19 1.08 -20.53 -20.78
C PHE A 19 0.92 -21.95 -21.35
N HIS A 20 0.59 -22.04 -22.64
CA HIS A 20 -0.06 -23.23 -23.17
C HIS A 20 0.86 -24.38 -23.61
N ALA A 21 2.17 -24.17 -23.85
CA ALA A 21 3.04 -25.23 -24.39
C ALA A 21 4.06 -25.77 -23.36
N ALA A 22 4.76 -24.89 -22.66
CA ALA A 22 5.81 -25.28 -21.71
C ALA A 22 5.27 -26.03 -20.47
N HIS A 23 4.04 -25.73 -20.04
CA HIS A 23 3.48 -26.28 -18.80
C HIS A 23 2.55 -27.48 -19.02
N GLN A 24 2.33 -27.91 -20.26
CA GLN A 24 1.53 -29.12 -20.51
C GLN A 24 2.22 -30.36 -19.94
N GLY A 25 3.56 -30.40 -20.00
CA GLY A 25 4.34 -31.47 -19.38
C GLY A 25 4.20 -31.46 -17.85
N PHE A 26 4.10 -30.27 -17.24
CA PHE A 26 3.84 -30.13 -15.82
C PHE A 26 2.42 -30.56 -15.44
N LEU A 27 1.41 -30.15 -16.21
CA LEU A 27 0.02 -30.60 -16.04
C LEU A 27 -0.08 -32.12 -16.10
N TYR A 28 0.60 -32.73 -17.07
CA TYR A 28 0.68 -34.18 -17.18
C TYR A 28 1.31 -34.80 -15.94
N ALA A 29 2.40 -34.25 -15.40
CA ALA A 29 3.04 -34.74 -14.18
C ALA A 29 2.11 -34.65 -12.95
N VAL A 30 1.33 -33.57 -12.82
CA VAL A 30 0.32 -33.41 -11.75
C VAL A 30 -0.79 -34.45 -11.88
N CYS A 31 -1.40 -34.55 -13.07
CA CYS A 31 -2.46 -35.54 -13.32
C CYS A 31 -1.95 -36.97 -13.13
N LYS A 32 -0.72 -37.27 -13.55
CA LYS A 32 -0.09 -38.57 -13.33
C LYS A 32 0.05 -38.86 -11.84
N GLN A 33 0.50 -37.89 -11.04
CA GLN A 33 0.63 -38.08 -9.60
C GLN A 33 -0.71 -38.34 -8.92
N GLU A 34 -1.76 -37.58 -9.25
CA GLU A 34 -3.11 -37.81 -8.73
C GLU A 34 -3.65 -39.19 -9.12
N TYR A 35 -3.42 -39.61 -10.37
CA TYR A 35 -3.79 -40.95 -10.84
C TYR A 35 -3.08 -42.07 -10.05
N LEU A 36 -1.76 -41.96 -9.85
CA LEU A 36 -1.00 -42.95 -9.08
C LEU A 36 -1.50 -43.05 -7.64
N GLU A 37 -1.91 -41.93 -7.03
CA GLU A 37 -2.53 -41.93 -5.70
C GLU A 37 -3.90 -42.61 -5.68
N LEU A 38 -4.70 -42.50 -6.74
CA LEU A 38 -5.96 -43.23 -6.86
C LEU A 38 -5.74 -44.74 -6.98
N ILE A 39 -4.69 -45.16 -7.70
CA ILE A 39 -4.29 -46.58 -7.80
C ILE A 39 -3.81 -47.11 -6.45
N ASP A 40 -2.98 -46.36 -5.73
CA ASP A 40 -2.50 -46.73 -4.39
C ASP A 40 -3.65 -46.87 -3.37
N ARG A 41 -4.67 -46.01 -3.47
CA ARG A 41 -5.91 -46.09 -2.68
C ARG A 41 -6.88 -47.18 -3.13
N GLN A 42 -6.55 -47.93 -4.20
CA GLN A 42 -7.40 -48.96 -4.81
C GLN A 42 -8.75 -48.43 -5.33
N GLU A 43 -8.81 -47.14 -5.68
CA GLU A 43 -10.00 -46.49 -6.24
C GLU A 43 -10.06 -46.61 -7.77
N TYR A 44 -9.96 -47.85 -8.28
CA TYR A 44 -9.80 -48.15 -9.72
C TYR A 44 -10.88 -47.54 -10.62
N GLN A 45 -12.12 -47.46 -10.14
CA GLN A 45 -13.22 -46.88 -10.92
C GLN A 45 -13.02 -45.38 -11.16
N LYS A 46 -12.59 -44.63 -10.14
CA LYS A 46 -12.26 -43.21 -10.27
C LYS A 46 -10.99 -43.02 -11.10
N ALA A 47 -10.00 -43.88 -10.88
CA ALA A 47 -8.76 -43.88 -11.65
C ALA A 47 -9.02 -44.08 -13.15
N PHE A 48 -9.90 -45.01 -13.53
CA PHE A 48 -10.27 -45.24 -14.94
C PHE A 48 -10.95 -44.01 -15.55
N THR A 49 -11.93 -43.43 -14.86
CA THR A 49 -12.58 -42.19 -15.34
C THR A 49 -11.53 -41.09 -15.50
N PHE A 50 -10.69 -40.87 -14.48
CA PHE A 50 -9.64 -39.85 -14.49
C PHE A 50 -8.62 -40.05 -15.62
N LEU A 51 -8.20 -41.29 -15.88
CA LEU A 51 -7.32 -41.65 -16.98
C LEU A 51 -7.92 -41.25 -18.34
N THR A 52 -9.21 -41.54 -18.53
CA THR A 52 -9.90 -41.22 -19.80
C THR A 52 -10.22 -39.74 -19.97
N THR A 53 -10.49 -39.01 -18.90
CA THR A 53 -10.90 -37.59 -18.96
C THR A 53 -9.72 -36.63 -18.93
N HIS A 54 -8.69 -36.90 -18.12
CA HIS A 54 -7.58 -35.97 -17.89
C HIS A 54 -6.26 -36.41 -18.54
N LEU A 55 -5.91 -37.70 -18.48
CA LEU A 55 -4.61 -38.19 -18.98
C LEU A 55 -4.63 -38.49 -20.49
N LYS A 56 -5.71 -39.04 -21.02
CA LYS A 56 -5.83 -39.38 -22.46
C LYS A 56 -5.68 -38.17 -23.40
N PRO A 57 -6.25 -36.98 -23.11
CA PRO A 57 -5.99 -35.78 -23.91
C PRO A 57 -4.52 -35.34 -23.90
N LEU A 58 -3.78 -35.66 -22.83
CA LEU A 58 -2.39 -35.25 -22.61
C LEU A 58 -1.36 -36.29 -23.11
N GLU A 59 -1.80 -37.40 -23.71
CA GLU A 59 -0.91 -38.49 -24.19
C GLU A 59 0.15 -37.98 -25.18
N LYS A 60 -0.22 -37.04 -26.06
CA LYS A 60 0.72 -36.44 -27.04
C LYS A 60 1.83 -35.63 -26.37
N VAL A 61 1.50 -34.99 -25.25
CA VAL A 61 2.45 -34.19 -24.46
C VAL A 61 3.34 -35.11 -23.65
N ALA A 62 2.76 -36.16 -23.06
CA ALA A 62 3.51 -37.21 -22.37
C ALA A 62 4.57 -37.83 -23.29
N ALA A 63 4.21 -38.13 -24.54
CA ALA A 63 5.14 -38.68 -25.53
C ALA A 63 6.29 -37.71 -25.91
N ALA A 64 6.13 -36.41 -25.69
CA ALA A 64 7.15 -35.39 -25.96
C ALA A 64 8.02 -35.08 -24.73
N THR A 65 7.48 -35.23 -23.52
CA THR A 65 8.15 -34.86 -22.26
C THR A 65 8.76 -36.04 -21.51
N SER A 66 8.17 -37.24 -21.62
CA SER A 66 8.62 -38.43 -20.90
C SER A 66 9.52 -39.33 -21.74
N SER A 67 10.54 -39.91 -21.11
CA SER A 67 11.50 -40.81 -21.78
C SER A 67 10.90 -42.13 -22.27
N SER A 68 9.65 -42.46 -21.92
CA SER A 68 9.02 -43.73 -22.31
C SER A 68 7.81 -43.51 -23.21
N ARG A 69 7.95 -43.88 -24.48
CA ARG A 69 6.87 -43.86 -25.49
C ARG A 69 5.69 -44.79 -25.14
N HIS A 70 5.84 -45.62 -24.11
CA HIS A 70 4.88 -46.60 -23.66
C HIS A 70 4.29 -46.29 -22.28
N GLU A 71 4.60 -45.12 -21.69
CA GLU A 71 4.14 -44.78 -20.33
C GLU A 71 2.62 -44.87 -20.18
N PHE A 72 1.87 -44.39 -21.18
CA PHE A 72 0.41 -44.46 -21.14
C PHE A 72 -0.13 -45.90 -21.12
N LYS A 73 0.56 -46.85 -21.78
CA LYS A 73 0.19 -48.27 -21.74
C LYS A 73 0.44 -48.85 -20.36
N GLU A 74 1.53 -48.47 -19.72
CA GLU A 74 1.84 -48.87 -18.34
C GLU A 74 0.83 -48.28 -17.36
N LEU A 75 0.40 -47.03 -17.55
CA LEU A 75 -0.68 -46.44 -16.75
C LEU A 75 -2.00 -47.22 -16.91
N CYS A 76 -2.35 -47.67 -18.12
CA CYS A 76 -3.50 -48.54 -18.34
C CYS A 76 -3.33 -49.92 -17.65
N TYR A 77 -2.12 -50.49 -17.68
CA TYR A 77 -1.80 -51.76 -17.02
C TYR A 77 -1.98 -51.66 -15.50
N LEU A 78 -1.62 -50.52 -14.89
CA LEU A 78 -1.81 -50.30 -13.45
C LEU A 78 -3.27 -50.46 -12.96
N LEU A 79 -4.28 -50.32 -13.84
CA LEU A 79 -5.67 -50.58 -13.47
C LEU A 79 -5.95 -52.04 -13.10
N THR A 80 -5.10 -52.96 -13.55
CA THR A 80 -5.22 -54.40 -13.25
C THR A 80 -4.30 -54.83 -12.11
N CYS A 81 -3.35 -53.98 -11.72
CA CYS A 81 -2.37 -54.23 -10.67
C CYS A 81 -2.92 -53.93 -9.27
N LYS A 82 -2.35 -54.60 -8.25
CA LYS A 82 -2.69 -54.34 -6.83
C LYS A 82 -1.82 -53.25 -6.20
N ALA A 83 -0.65 -53.00 -6.78
CA ALA A 83 0.28 -51.98 -6.32
C ALA A 83 0.95 -51.29 -7.51
N VAL A 84 1.32 -50.03 -7.33
CA VAL A 84 1.96 -49.20 -8.36
C VAL A 84 3.32 -49.78 -8.79
N GLY A 85 4.05 -50.43 -7.88
CA GLY A 85 5.35 -51.03 -8.15
C GLY A 85 5.33 -52.33 -8.97
N GLU A 86 4.15 -52.86 -9.34
CA GLU A 86 4.04 -54.07 -10.18
C GLU A 86 4.31 -53.79 -11.66
N SER A 87 4.29 -52.53 -12.09
CA SER A 87 4.74 -52.11 -13.41
C SER A 87 6.23 -51.79 -13.39
N ASP A 88 6.97 -52.28 -14.38
CA ASP A 88 8.41 -52.01 -14.52
C ASP A 88 8.71 -50.51 -14.68
N ALA A 89 7.79 -49.73 -15.26
CA ALA A 89 7.96 -48.30 -15.46
C ALA A 89 7.78 -47.47 -14.17
N PHE A 90 7.12 -48.03 -13.15
CA PHE A 90 6.81 -47.34 -11.90
C PHE A 90 7.40 -48.03 -10.68
N ARG A 91 8.36 -48.95 -10.88
CA ARG A 91 9.03 -49.68 -9.81
C ARG A 91 9.78 -48.78 -8.83
N ASP A 92 10.27 -47.64 -9.32
CA ASP A 92 10.98 -46.62 -8.53
C ASP A 92 10.03 -45.64 -7.82
N TRP A 93 8.72 -45.91 -7.82
CA TRP A 93 7.74 -45.10 -7.11
C TRP A 93 7.82 -45.37 -5.60
N GLU A 94 8.51 -44.47 -4.89
CA GLU A 94 8.77 -44.51 -3.44
C GLU A 94 7.55 -44.15 -2.55
N GLY A 95 6.34 -44.22 -3.11
CA GLY A 95 5.10 -43.87 -2.43
C GLY A 95 4.71 -42.39 -2.51
N VAL A 96 3.55 -42.08 -1.94
CA VAL A 96 2.84 -40.80 -2.11
C VAL A 96 3.64 -39.58 -1.65
N VAL A 97 4.25 -39.63 -0.46
CA VAL A 97 4.93 -38.46 0.12
C VAL A 97 6.17 -38.08 -0.69
N ARG A 98 7.05 -39.05 -1.00
CA ARG A 98 8.27 -38.82 -1.77
C ARG A 98 8.01 -38.40 -3.20
N SER A 99 6.98 -38.97 -3.83
CA SER A 99 6.60 -38.58 -5.19
C SER A 99 6.01 -37.16 -5.23
N ARG A 100 5.25 -36.73 -4.21
CA ARG A 100 4.83 -35.32 -4.04
C ARG A 100 6.02 -34.38 -3.84
N GLU A 101 7.00 -34.76 -3.02
CA GLU A 101 8.25 -33.97 -2.84
C GLU A 101 8.96 -33.76 -4.18
N LYS A 102 9.17 -34.85 -4.95
CA LYS A 102 9.79 -34.80 -6.28
C LYS A 102 9.00 -33.90 -7.24
N LEU A 103 7.66 -33.97 -7.22
CA LEU A 103 6.80 -33.12 -8.05
C LEU A 103 6.89 -31.64 -7.68
N VAL A 104 6.93 -31.31 -6.38
CA VAL A 104 7.10 -29.93 -5.90
C VAL A 104 8.47 -29.38 -6.28
N GLU A 105 9.51 -30.21 -6.22
CA GLU A 105 10.85 -29.79 -6.66
C GLU A 105 10.89 -29.55 -8.18
N GLN A 106 10.25 -30.42 -8.96
CA GLN A 106 10.09 -30.22 -10.40
C GLN A 106 9.32 -28.92 -10.71
N LEU A 107 8.22 -28.64 -10.00
CA LEU A 107 7.47 -27.38 -10.08
C LEU A 107 8.39 -26.19 -9.79
N ARG A 108 9.12 -26.21 -8.67
CA ARG A 108 10.04 -25.14 -8.29
C ARG A 108 11.08 -24.90 -9.37
N ALA A 109 11.68 -25.96 -9.92
CA ALA A 109 12.66 -25.86 -10.99
C ALA A 109 12.06 -25.29 -12.28
N THR A 110 10.81 -25.66 -12.63
CA THR A 110 10.15 -25.13 -13.83
C THR A 110 9.87 -23.63 -13.70
N PHE A 111 9.38 -23.16 -12.56
CA PHE A 111 9.15 -21.72 -12.33
C PHE A 111 10.46 -20.93 -12.19
N ALA A 112 11.49 -21.49 -11.56
CA ALA A 112 12.80 -20.84 -11.45
C ALA A 112 13.46 -20.63 -12.83
N LEU A 113 13.31 -21.59 -13.75
CA LEU A 113 13.80 -21.44 -15.12
C LEU A 113 13.00 -20.40 -15.91
N GLU A 114 11.71 -20.22 -15.62
CA GLU A 114 10.85 -19.24 -16.29
C GLU A 114 11.15 -17.79 -15.87
N GLU A 115 11.49 -17.56 -14.59
CA GLU A 115 12.01 -16.26 -14.13
C GLU A 115 13.28 -15.86 -14.90
N VAL A 116 14.11 -16.83 -15.29
CA VAL A 116 15.35 -16.61 -16.05
C VAL A 116 15.09 -16.40 -17.56
N ILE A 117 14.01 -16.97 -18.11
CA ILE A 117 13.68 -16.88 -19.56
C ILE A 117 12.86 -15.62 -19.88
N SER A 118 12.41 -14.87 -18.88
CA SER A 118 11.90 -13.51 -19.09
C SER A 118 13.04 -12.65 -19.66
N PRO A 119 12.93 -12.10 -20.89
CA PRO A 119 14.03 -11.37 -21.50
C PRO A 119 14.14 -10.00 -20.84
N GLN A 120 14.84 -9.94 -19.70
CA GLN A 120 15.59 -8.74 -19.38
C GLN A 120 16.80 -8.73 -20.32
N GLN A 121 16.65 -7.97 -21.40
CA GLN A 121 17.76 -7.43 -22.16
C GLN A 121 18.65 -6.69 -21.17
N ASP A 122 19.71 -7.33 -20.70
CA ASP A 122 21.06 -6.77 -20.60
C ASP A 122 21.98 -7.84 -20.01
N GLY A 123 23.06 -8.12 -20.75
CA GLY A 123 24.01 -9.15 -20.39
C GLY A 123 24.83 -8.74 -19.18
N ASP A 124 24.67 -9.46 -18.09
CA ASP A 124 25.83 -9.76 -17.23
C ASP A 124 25.67 -11.12 -16.55
N THR A 125 26.71 -11.93 -16.66
CA THR A 125 26.72 -13.34 -16.25
C THR A 125 27.36 -13.43 -14.87
N ALA A 126 26.58 -13.32 -13.79
CA ALA A 126 26.98 -13.84 -12.48
C ALA A 126 25.82 -13.84 -11.48
N MET A 127 25.60 -14.99 -10.85
CA MET A 127 24.79 -15.21 -9.65
C MET A 127 23.31 -14.84 -9.77
N THR A 128 22.49 -15.86 -10.07
CA THR A 128 21.07 -15.88 -9.68
C THR A 128 20.96 -15.55 -8.19
N PRO A 129 20.37 -14.41 -7.80
CA PRO A 129 20.07 -14.16 -6.39
C PRO A 129 19.04 -15.21 -5.92
N PRO A 130 19.06 -15.63 -4.64
CA PRO A 130 17.98 -16.44 -4.08
C PRO A 130 16.65 -15.72 -4.33
N PRO A 131 15.54 -16.45 -4.50
CA PRO A 131 14.23 -15.81 -4.70
C PRO A 131 14.07 -14.81 -3.57
N VAL A 132 14.02 -13.52 -3.92
CA VAL A 132 13.89 -12.45 -2.95
C VAL A 132 12.49 -12.59 -2.39
N ALA A 133 12.35 -13.46 -1.40
CA ALA A 133 11.14 -13.63 -0.63
C ALA A 133 10.85 -12.24 -0.07
N MET A 134 9.84 -11.60 -0.64
CA MET A 134 9.44 -10.27 -0.25
C MET A 134 9.20 -10.31 1.26
N PRO A 135 9.93 -9.53 2.06
CA PRO A 135 9.76 -9.53 3.50
C PRO A 135 8.29 -9.29 3.85
N ASP A 136 7.80 -9.98 4.87
CA ASP A 136 6.42 -9.80 5.32
C ASP A 136 6.15 -8.32 5.58
N ASN A 137 4.96 -7.87 5.16
CA ASN A 137 4.51 -6.49 5.31
C ASN A 137 5.44 -5.45 4.64
N ARG A 138 6.14 -5.81 3.55
CA ARG A 138 7.03 -4.89 2.83
C ARG A 138 6.36 -3.56 2.45
N LEU A 139 5.09 -3.61 2.01
CA LEU A 139 4.32 -2.40 1.70
C LEU A 139 4.19 -1.49 2.92
N VAL A 140 3.86 -2.06 4.08
CA VAL A 140 3.71 -1.30 5.33
C VAL A 140 5.04 -0.70 5.76
N GLN A 141 6.14 -1.44 5.63
CA GLN A 141 7.47 -0.91 5.90
C GLN A 141 7.82 0.27 4.98
N LEU A 142 7.50 0.17 3.69
CA LEU A 142 7.73 1.26 2.75
C LEU A 142 6.88 2.49 3.09
N LEU A 143 5.64 2.31 3.54
CA LEU A 143 4.80 3.41 4.00
C LEU A 143 5.34 4.07 5.28
N HIS A 144 5.88 3.30 6.22
CA HIS A 144 6.58 3.87 7.38
C HIS A 144 7.83 4.65 6.96
N GLN A 145 8.59 4.13 5.99
CA GLN A 145 9.76 4.80 5.45
C GLN A 145 9.40 6.11 4.75
N SER A 146 8.32 6.14 3.95
CA SER A 146 7.89 7.36 3.26
C SER A 146 7.43 8.43 4.24
N VAL A 147 6.68 8.06 5.29
CA VAL A 147 6.27 8.99 6.35
C VAL A 147 7.48 9.53 7.12
N ALA A 148 8.42 8.66 7.50
CA ALA A 148 9.63 9.08 8.19
C ALA A 148 10.45 10.06 7.34
N TYR A 149 10.55 9.81 6.03
CA TYR A 149 11.17 10.72 5.09
C TYR A 149 10.45 12.07 5.05
N GLN A 150 9.14 12.10 4.89
CA GLN A 150 8.37 13.36 4.89
C GLN A 150 8.58 14.17 6.18
N MET A 151 8.65 13.52 7.34
CA MET A 151 8.91 14.16 8.62
C MET A 151 10.33 14.75 8.71
N GLU A 152 11.34 14.02 8.24
CA GLU A 152 12.74 14.47 8.24
C GLU A 152 12.92 15.72 7.38
N PHE A 153 12.29 15.75 6.20
CA PHE A 153 12.35 16.87 5.25
C PHE A 153 11.32 17.97 5.50
N SER A 154 10.50 17.83 6.55
CA SER A 154 9.57 18.88 6.93
C SER A 154 10.31 20.14 7.39
N ARG A 155 9.74 21.31 7.06
CA ARG A 155 10.37 22.62 7.35
C ARG A 155 10.48 22.92 8.85
N TYR A 156 9.69 22.22 9.67
CA TYR A 156 9.64 22.41 11.11
C TYR A 156 9.61 21.06 11.80
N HIS A 157 10.60 20.81 12.67
CA HIS A 157 10.71 19.57 13.42
C HIS A 157 9.99 19.71 14.78
N PRO A 158 8.82 19.10 14.96
CA PRO A 158 8.14 19.12 16.25
C PRO A 158 8.96 18.36 17.30
N LYS A 159 9.01 18.89 18.52
CA LYS A 159 9.73 18.24 19.65
C LYS A 159 9.08 16.94 20.12
N THR A 160 7.81 16.74 19.75
CA THR A 160 7.02 15.53 20.02
C THR A 160 6.73 14.83 18.71
N ILE A 161 6.76 13.49 18.71
CA ILE A 161 6.45 12.69 17.52
C ILE A 161 5.03 13.05 17.04
N PRO A 162 4.89 13.66 15.84
CA PRO A 162 3.59 14.08 15.34
C PRO A 162 2.78 12.86 14.94
N LYS A 163 1.47 12.90 15.21
CA LYS A 163 0.55 11.84 14.82
C LYS A 163 0.14 12.05 13.37
N VAL A 164 0.49 11.12 12.50
CA VAL A 164 0.05 11.12 11.10
C VAL A 164 -1.43 10.78 11.05
N THR A 165 -2.25 11.71 10.58
CA THR A 165 -3.71 11.57 10.50
C THR A 165 -4.17 10.96 9.18
N THR A 166 -3.36 11.08 8.11
CA THR A 166 -3.69 10.60 6.77
C THR A 166 -2.44 10.26 5.97
N LEU A 167 -2.55 9.30 5.05
CA LEU A 167 -1.55 8.98 4.02
C LEU A 167 -1.93 9.55 2.64
N LEU A 168 -3.10 10.20 2.52
CA LEU A 168 -3.60 10.74 1.25
C LEU A 168 -2.96 12.08 0.87
N ARG A 169 -2.32 12.74 1.83
CA ARG A 169 -1.60 14.01 1.65
C ARG A 169 -0.27 13.89 2.38
N ASP A 170 0.73 14.61 1.89
CA ASP A 170 2.04 14.65 2.52
C ASP A 170 1.96 15.22 3.93
N PHE A 171 2.82 14.73 4.81
CA PHE A 171 2.89 15.23 6.17
C PHE A 171 3.39 16.68 6.20
N GLU A 172 2.54 17.58 6.71
CA GLU A 172 2.89 18.97 7.00
C GLU A 172 2.75 19.22 8.51
N CYS A 173 3.76 19.86 9.12
CA CYS A 173 3.65 20.25 10.51
C CYS A 173 2.79 21.52 10.60
N GLU A 174 1.69 21.47 11.37
CA GLU A 174 0.95 22.69 11.70
C GLU A 174 1.84 23.61 12.55
N VAL A 175 2.17 24.77 12.00
CA VAL A 175 3.01 25.77 12.66
C VAL A 175 2.10 26.88 13.13
N LEU A 176 2.09 27.12 14.44
CA LEU A 176 1.46 28.33 14.96
C LEU A 176 2.27 29.54 14.48
N PRO A 177 1.64 30.53 13.82
CA PRO A 177 2.34 31.72 13.38
C PRO A 177 2.99 32.39 14.58
N ASN A 178 4.30 32.64 14.49
CA ASN A 178 5.09 33.34 15.51
C ASN A 178 5.15 34.86 15.26
N ALA A 179 4.45 35.34 14.23
CA ALA A 179 4.38 36.73 13.85
C ALA A 179 3.06 37.35 14.31
N VAL A 180 3.12 38.59 14.81
CA VAL A 180 1.94 39.38 15.15
C VAL A 180 1.23 39.78 13.85
N LYS A 181 0.02 39.30 13.62
CA LYS A 181 -0.79 39.63 12.43
C LYS A 181 -1.25 41.10 12.44
N SER A 182 -1.76 41.56 13.58
CA SER A 182 -2.27 42.93 13.74
C SER A 182 -2.12 43.39 15.19
N THR A 183 -1.94 44.71 15.37
CA THR A 183 -1.92 45.35 16.69
C THR A 183 -3.05 46.39 16.74
N TYR A 184 -4.01 46.19 17.63
CA TYR A 184 -5.12 47.13 17.83
C TYR A 184 -4.80 48.10 18.97
N VAL A 185 -4.90 49.39 18.69
CA VAL A 185 -4.64 50.46 19.65
C VAL A 185 -5.92 51.27 19.86
N GLY A 186 -6.30 51.51 21.11
CA GLY A 186 -7.45 52.38 21.40
C GLY A 186 -8.04 52.28 22.81
N HIS A 187 -7.70 51.24 23.58
CA HIS A 187 -8.08 51.19 25.00
C HIS A 187 -7.21 52.15 25.83
N LEU A 188 -7.84 52.81 26.80
CA LEU A 188 -7.17 53.80 27.67
C LEU A 188 -6.63 53.16 28.97
N GLN A 189 -7.07 51.95 29.28
CA GLN A 189 -6.63 51.18 30.45
C GLN A 189 -6.41 49.71 30.10
N ASN A 190 -6.01 48.93 31.10
CA ASN A 190 -5.62 47.52 30.94
C ASN A 190 -6.77 46.65 30.42
N VAL A 191 -6.50 45.92 29.34
CA VAL A 191 -7.41 44.93 28.75
C VAL A 191 -7.40 43.68 29.62
N LYS A 192 -8.58 43.19 30.00
CA LYS A 192 -8.74 42.03 30.89
C LYS A 192 -9.22 40.79 30.16
N PHE A 193 -9.93 40.97 29.05
CA PHE A 193 -10.56 39.88 28.31
C PHE A 193 -10.49 40.14 26.81
N VAL A 194 -10.30 39.07 26.06
CA VAL A 194 -10.30 39.06 24.59
C VAL A 194 -11.05 37.81 24.13
N THR A 195 -11.95 37.94 23.16
CA THR A 195 -12.70 36.81 22.60
C THR A 195 -13.01 37.03 21.12
N PHE A 196 -13.02 35.96 20.32
CA PHE A 196 -13.48 36.01 18.94
C PHE A 196 -15.00 35.87 18.91
N VAL A 197 -15.66 36.72 18.12
CA VAL A 197 -17.11 36.82 17.99
C VAL A 197 -17.48 36.64 16.51
N GLY A 198 -18.54 35.88 16.25
CA GLY A 198 -18.98 35.51 14.90
C GLY A 198 -18.87 34.01 14.64
N THR A 199 -19.51 33.52 13.59
CA THR A 199 -19.46 32.09 13.20
C THR A 199 -18.08 31.66 12.75
N ASP A 200 -17.34 32.57 12.11
CA ASP A 200 -16.00 32.35 11.58
C ASP A 200 -14.93 33.20 12.30
N GLY A 201 -15.28 33.82 13.44
CA GLY A 201 -14.37 34.67 14.21
C GLY A 201 -13.99 35.97 13.50
N GLU A 202 -14.91 36.55 12.73
CA GLU A 202 -14.69 37.79 11.95
C GLU A 202 -14.39 39.02 12.81
N LEU A 203 -14.80 39.01 14.08
CA LEU A 203 -14.61 40.10 15.01
C LEU A 203 -13.84 39.65 16.26
N LEU A 204 -12.92 40.48 16.72
CA LEU A 204 -12.26 40.36 18.00
C LEU A 204 -12.89 41.36 18.97
N ALA A 205 -13.46 40.88 20.07
CA ALA A 205 -13.95 41.72 21.15
C ALA A 205 -12.90 41.81 22.27
N SER A 206 -12.56 43.03 22.68
CA SER A 206 -11.68 43.30 23.82
C SER A 206 -12.41 44.10 24.91
N GLY A 207 -12.34 43.62 26.14
CA GLY A 207 -12.91 44.29 27.33
C GLY A 207 -11.82 44.89 28.20
N SER A 208 -11.94 46.18 28.53
CA SER A 208 -10.93 46.92 29.30
C SER A 208 -11.48 47.52 30.59
N SER A 209 -10.55 47.85 31.49
CA SER A 209 -10.82 48.56 32.74
C SER A 209 -11.30 50.00 32.50
N ASP A 210 -11.18 50.51 31.26
CA ASP A 210 -11.70 51.82 30.83
C ASP A 210 -13.24 51.86 30.71
N ALA A 211 -13.93 50.82 31.18
CA ALA A 211 -15.37 50.62 31.10
C ALA A 211 -15.92 50.56 29.67
N THR A 212 -15.07 50.22 28.69
CA THR A 212 -15.48 50.02 27.29
C THR A 212 -15.17 48.61 26.79
N ILE A 213 -15.98 48.19 25.82
CA ILE A 213 -15.71 47.03 24.97
C ILE A 213 -15.50 47.57 23.56
N LYS A 214 -14.42 47.14 22.91
CA LYS A 214 -14.13 47.46 21.51
C LYS A 214 -14.21 46.21 20.67
N LEU A 215 -14.73 46.37 19.46
CA LEU A 215 -14.79 45.34 18.43
C LEU A 215 -13.80 45.70 17.33
N TRP A 216 -13.01 44.72 16.93
CA TRP A 216 -11.98 44.85 15.91
C TRP A 216 -12.22 43.84 14.79
N PRO A 217 -12.12 44.21 13.50
CA PRO A 217 -12.14 43.25 12.41
C PRO A 217 -10.86 42.39 12.43
N THR A 218 -10.99 41.06 12.31
CA THR A 218 -9.85 40.13 12.31
C THR A 218 -9.11 40.06 10.98
N GLU A 219 -9.79 40.44 9.90
CA GLU A 219 -9.21 40.71 8.58
C GLU A 219 -9.19 42.22 8.34
N LEU A 220 -7.98 42.79 8.28
CA LEU A 220 -7.81 44.15 7.76
C LEU A 220 -7.76 44.08 6.24
N PRO A 221 -8.39 45.01 5.50
CA PRO A 221 -8.24 45.05 4.06
C PRO A 221 -6.75 45.20 3.72
N ASP A 222 -6.25 44.33 2.83
CA ASP A 222 -4.90 44.43 2.28
C ASP A 222 -4.70 45.85 1.74
N VAL A 223 -3.82 46.62 2.37
CA VAL A 223 -3.34 47.86 1.76
C VAL A 223 -2.47 47.43 0.59
N GLN A 224 -3.07 47.37 -0.60
CA GLN A 224 -2.34 47.25 -1.85
C GLN A 224 -1.36 48.42 -1.90
N GLN A 225 -0.09 48.09 -1.76
CA GLN A 225 1.04 48.98 -1.86
C GLN A 225 1.06 49.53 -3.29
N GLU A 226 0.57 50.75 -3.51
CA GLU A 226 0.80 51.49 -4.74
C GLU A 226 2.32 51.61 -4.93
N SER A 227 2.79 51.01 -6.03
CA SER A 227 4.16 51.04 -6.51
C SER A 227 4.55 52.46 -6.91
N GLY A 228 5.18 53.19 -5.99
CA GLY A 228 5.98 54.37 -6.30
C GLY A 228 7.45 53.96 -6.44
N GLU A 229 7.97 54.04 -7.66
CA GLU A 229 9.41 53.94 -7.95
C GLU A 229 10.15 55.09 -7.23
N GLU A 230 11.00 54.80 -6.26
CA GLU A 230 12.09 55.71 -5.91
C GLU A 230 13.38 54.93 -5.62
N GLU A 231 14.41 55.33 -6.37
CA GLU A 231 15.76 54.80 -6.36
C GLU A 231 16.44 54.88 -4.99
N THR A 232 17.32 53.91 -4.78
CA THR A 232 18.18 53.73 -3.63
C THR A 232 18.99 54.98 -3.26
N ASN A 233 18.92 55.42 -2.01
CA ASN A 233 20.11 55.87 -1.29
C ASN A 233 19.98 55.64 0.23
N GLU A 234 21.10 55.25 0.80
CA GLU A 234 21.33 54.70 2.12
C GLU A 234 21.07 55.71 3.25
N THR A 235 20.35 55.36 4.33
CA THR A 235 20.82 55.39 5.74
C THR A 235 19.74 54.91 6.72
N SER A 236 20.21 54.19 7.75
CA SER A 236 19.61 53.94 9.07
C SER A 236 18.32 54.69 9.47
N GLY A 237 17.28 53.94 9.88
CA GLY A 237 16.16 54.48 10.65
C GLY A 237 15.01 53.49 10.81
N THR A 238 14.71 53.12 12.06
CA THR A 238 13.51 52.38 12.48
C THR A 238 12.23 53.01 11.91
N ALA A 239 11.54 52.33 11.00
CA ALA A 239 10.22 52.73 10.52
C ALA A 239 9.13 52.03 11.34
N SER A 240 8.67 52.68 12.41
CA SER A 240 7.36 52.40 13.01
C SER A 240 6.31 53.17 12.20
N THR A 241 5.66 52.50 11.25
CA THR A 241 4.59 53.12 10.47
C THR A 241 3.32 53.17 11.32
N SER A 242 3.16 54.27 12.07
CA SER A 242 1.90 54.62 12.73
C SER A 242 0.91 55.10 11.67
N ILE A 243 0.01 54.22 11.24
CA ILE A 243 -1.09 54.59 10.35
C ILE A 243 -2.16 55.27 11.19
N GLN A 244 -2.05 56.60 11.29
CA GLN A 244 -3.03 57.46 11.94
C GLN A 244 -4.12 57.79 10.92
N GLY A 245 -5.20 57.02 10.95
CA GLY A 245 -6.43 57.38 10.26
C GLY A 245 -7.19 56.20 9.68
N GLN A 246 -8.06 55.57 10.47
CA GLN A 246 -9.30 54.99 9.94
C GLN A 246 -10.28 54.68 11.07
N GLU A 247 -11.52 55.12 10.84
CA GLU A 247 -12.79 54.90 11.54
C GLU A 247 -12.78 54.50 13.03
N MET A 248 -13.43 55.35 13.84
CA MET A 248 -13.72 55.10 15.25
C MET A 248 -14.31 53.69 15.43
N PRO A 249 -13.68 52.79 16.20
CA PRO A 249 -14.26 51.49 16.49
C PRO A 249 -15.59 51.70 17.22
N ASN A 250 -16.62 50.92 16.87
CA ASN A 250 -17.92 50.99 17.54
C ASN A 250 -17.75 50.79 19.05
N VAL A 251 -17.79 51.90 19.81
CA VAL A 251 -17.65 51.90 21.26
C VAL A 251 -19.03 51.67 21.85
N LEU A 252 -19.22 50.49 22.44
CA LEU A 252 -20.48 50.16 23.08
C LEU A 252 -20.33 50.34 24.60
N PRO A 253 -21.19 51.16 25.26
CA PRO A 253 -21.18 51.27 26.71
C PRO A 253 -21.68 49.96 27.33
N LEU A 254 -21.05 49.54 28.43
CA LEU A 254 -21.35 48.30 29.15
C LEU A 254 -22.85 48.11 29.47
N ASN A 255 -23.61 49.20 29.56
CA ASN A 255 -25.03 49.18 29.92
C ASN A 255 -25.98 48.81 28.77
N LYS A 256 -25.47 48.56 27.54
CA LYS A 256 -26.31 48.29 26.36
C LYS A 256 -26.16 46.89 25.74
N LEU A 257 -25.25 46.04 26.23
CA LEU A 257 -25.13 44.67 25.73
C LEU A 257 -25.72 43.66 26.72
N LYS A 258 -26.90 43.14 26.38
CA LYS A 258 -27.39 41.89 26.96
C LYS A 258 -26.57 40.76 26.32
N VAL A 259 -25.43 40.43 26.91
CA VAL A 259 -24.62 39.28 26.47
C VAL A 259 -25.49 38.03 26.65
N MET A 260 -26.01 37.50 25.54
CA MET A 260 -26.58 36.16 25.51
C MET A 260 -25.42 35.18 25.64
N THR A 261 -25.15 34.77 26.88
CA THR A 261 -24.34 33.59 27.16
C THR A 261 -25.13 32.36 26.72
N THR A 262 -24.92 31.91 25.49
CA THR A 262 -25.26 30.55 25.08
C THR A 262 -23.94 29.82 24.90
N ILE A 263 -23.66 28.91 25.84
CA ILE A 263 -22.55 27.98 25.79
C ILE A 263 -23.03 26.78 24.98
N TYR A 264 -22.37 26.47 23.86
CA TYR A 264 -22.28 25.13 23.29
C TYR A 264 -20.87 24.91 22.77
#